data_AF-A0A0T5ZZC2-F1
#
_entry.id   AF-A0A0T5ZZC2-F1
#
_cell.length_a   1.000
_cell.length_b   1.000
_cell.length_c   1.000
_cell.angle_alpha   90.00
_cell.angle_beta   90.00
_cell.angle_gamma   90.00
#
_symmetry.space_group_name_H-M   'P 1'
#
loop_
_entity.id
_entity.type
_entity.pdbx_description
1 polymer ?
#
loop_
_entity_poly.entity_id
_entity_poly.type
_entity_poly.pdbx_seq_one_letter_code
_entity_poly.pdbx_strand_id
1 'polypeptide(L)'
;MTPPLRLLRLLALAALLAAGAAEIAWGQQPPIQGLENLSPEERALVERNLERWRSLTPEQRARVLENYRHWKQLSPQERQAARQNFQRFRQLPPQERGRILEDFRRWKDLPGSRRQELQGAYERFQRLPPERQERIMERFRQFQAMSPGERERVIRNWERWQQMTPEERQRARERLRQRRDGPRDDDGPRPGPGR
;
A
#
# COMPACT_ATOMS: atom_id res chain seq x y z
N MET A 1 29.51 10.01 11.19
CA MET A 1 28.05 9.78 11.35
C MET A 1 27.56 8.89 10.22
N THR A 2 27.38 7.60 10.48
CA THR A 2 27.07 6.57 9.46
C THR A 2 25.56 6.29 9.40
N PRO A 3 24.89 6.37 8.23
CA PRO A 3 23.46 6.08 8.13
C PRO A 3 23.18 4.57 8.29
N PRO A 4 21.96 4.17 8.73
CA PRO A 4 21.68 2.80 9.16
C PRO A 4 21.50 1.84 7.97
N LEU A 5 22.60 1.21 7.57
CA LEU A 5 22.75 0.10 6.61
C LEU A 5 22.11 -1.24 7.07
N ARG A 6 21.03 -1.22 7.85
CA ARG A 6 20.50 -2.43 8.50
C ARG A 6 19.39 -3.18 7.75
N LEU A 7 18.92 -2.73 6.58
CA LEU A 7 17.91 -3.49 5.83
C LEU A 7 18.21 -3.84 4.38
N LEU A 8 19.28 -3.29 3.80
CA LEU A 8 19.80 -3.80 2.53
C LEU A 8 20.62 -5.07 2.69
N ARG A 9 21.06 -5.37 3.91
CA ARG A 9 21.81 -6.58 4.21
C ARG A 9 20.93 -7.83 4.30
N LEU A 10 19.59 -7.71 4.25
CA LEU A 10 18.69 -8.88 4.15
C LEU A 10 18.38 -9.29 2.70
N LEU A 11 18.50 -8.38 1.73
CA LEU A 11 18.36 -8.73 0.31
C LEU A 11 19.71 -8.92 -0.38
N ALA A 12 20.80 -8.31 0.09
CA ALA A 12 22.14 -8.57 -0.44
C ALA A 12 22.74 -9.93 -0.02
N LEU A 13 22.27 -10.57 1.07
CA LEU A 13 22.78 -11.89 1.46
C LEU A 13 22.16 -13.06 0.69
N ALA A 14 21.04 -12.85 -0.02
CA ALA A 14 20.56 -13.81 -1.01
C ALA A 14 21.48 -13.86 -2.26
N ALA A 15 22.42 -12.90 -2.41
CA ALA A 15 23.42 -12.90 -3.48
C ALA A 15 24.58 -13.86 -3.25
N LEU A 16 24.98 -14.07 -2.00
CA LEU A 16 26.08 -14.99 -1.66
C LEU A 16 25.63 -16.46 -1.59
N LEU A 17 24.34 -16.75 -1.79
CA LEU A 17 23.80 -18.10 -1.91
C LEU A 17 23.28 -18.40 -3.33
N ALA A 18 23.53 -17.51 -4.30
CA ALA A 18 23.13 -17.68 -5.70
C ALA A 18 24.16 -18.47 -6.54
N ALA A 19 25.23 -19.00 -5.94
CA ALA A 19 26.14 -19.96 -6.57
C ALA A 19 25.83 -21.37 -6.03
N GLY A 20 24.68 -21.92 -6.40
CA GLY A 20 24.24 -23.26 -5.97
C GLY A 20 22.79 -23.59 -6.30
N ALA A 21 22.20 -22.91 -7.29
CA ALA A 21 20.87 -23.22 -7.79
C ALA A 21 20.95 -24.29 -8.90
N ALA A 22 21.53 -25.43 -8.57
CA ALA A 22 21.37 -26.72 -9.25
C ALA A 22 21.89 -27.76 -8.26
N GLU A 23 21.08 -28.78 -7.94
CA GLU A 23 21.40 -29.90 -7.02
C GLU A 23 21.27 -29.63 -5.51
N ILE A 24 20.03 -29.55 -4.97
CA ILE A 24 19.77 -29.87 -3.56
C ILE A 24 18.59 -30.84 -3.48
N ALA A 25 18.83 -32.05 -3.97
CA ALA A 25 18.32 -33.25 -3.31
C ALA A 25 19.40 -33.66 -2.28
N TRP A 26 18.99 -34.04 -1.07
CA TRP A 26 19.84 -34.32 0.11
C TRP A 26 20.20 -33.12 0.97
N GLY A 27 19.70 -33.15 2.22
CA GLY A 27 19.74 -32.07 3.21
C GLY A 27 21.10 -31.76 3.84
N GLN A 28 22.18 -31.76 3.07
CA GLN A 28 23.49 -31.27 3.49
C GLN A 28 23.87 -30.06 2.64
N GLN A 29 23.67 -28.86 3.19
CA GLN A 29 24.14 -27.63 2.56
C GLN A 29 25.65 -27.53 2.77
N PRO A 30 26.47 -27.37 1.70
CA PRO A 30 27.92 -27.30 1.84
C PRO A 30 28.33 -26.11 2.73
N PRO A 31 29.47 -26.20 3.45
CA PRO A 31 29.98 -25.08 4.23
C PRO A 31 30.21 -23.87 3.31
N ILE A 32 29.77 -22.70 3.76
CA ILE A 32 29.92 -21.46 2.98
C ILE A 32 31.39 -21.07 3.01
N GLN A 33 32.07 -21.26 1.89
CA GLN A 33 33.48 -20.89 1.71
C GLN A 33 33.65 -19.36 1.81
N GLY A 34 34.70 -18.90 2.48
CA GLY A 34 35.02 -17.47 2.63
C GLY A 34 34.48 -16.81 3.90
N LEU A 35 33.80 -17.53 4.79
CA LEU A 35 33.36 -17.03 6.10
C LEU A 35 34.56 -16.67 7.01
N GLU A 36 35.64 -17.41 6.84
CA GLU A 36 36.93 -17.26 7.51
C GLU A 36 37.61 -15.92 7.22
N ASN A 37 37.32 -15.32 6.05
CA ASN A 37 37.90 -14.04 5.61
C ASN A 37 37.11 -12.81 6.07
N LEU A 38 35.97 -13.02 6.74
CA LEU A 38 35.13 -11.94 7.27
C LEU A 38 35.64 -11.49 8.64
N SER A 39 35.46 -10.20 8.94
CA SER A 39 35.62 -9.70 10.31
C SER A 39 34.66 -10.42 11.28
N PRO A 40 34.97 -10.47 12.59
CA PRO A 40 34.10 -11.14 13.56
C PRO A 40 32.65 -10.63 13.54
N GLU A 41 32.45 -9.32 13.34
CA GLU A 41 31.11 -8.72 13.26
C GLU A 41 30.35 -9.13 11.98
N GLU A 42 31.04 -9.20 10.85
CA GLU A 42 30.47 -9.62 9.58
C GLU A 42 30.12 -11.11 9.60
N ARG A 43 31.00 -11.93 10.18
CA ARG A 43 30.77 -13.36 10.38
C ARG A 43 29.54 -13.61 11.25
N ALA A 44 29.44 -12.96 12.40
CA ALA A 44 28.28 -13.08 13.29
C ALA A 44 26.97 -12.64 12.61
N LEU A 45 27.03 -11.60 11.76
CA LEU A 45 25.88 -11.18 10.96
C LEU A 45 25.46 -12.24 9.93
N VAL A 46 26.43 -12.83 9.23
CA VAL A 46 26.18 -13.88 8.25
C VAL A 46 25.61 -15.12 8.93
N GLU A 47 26.22 -15.60 10.02
CA GLU A 47 25.75 -16.75 10.80
C GLU A 47 24.30 -16.60 11.27
N ARG A 48 23.96 -15.46 11.88
CA ARG A 48 22.58 -15.17 12.31
C ARG A 48 21.58 -15.18 11.16
N ASN A 49 21.99 -14.67 9.99
CA ASN A 49 21.11 -14.66 8.82
C ASN A 49 20.94 -16.08 8.25
N LEU A 50 21.97 -16.92 8.30
CA LEU A 50 21.90 -18.32 7.89
C LEU A 50 21.01 -19.15 8.81
N GLU A 51 21.12 -18.95 10.12
CA GLU A 51 20.24 -19.61 11.08
C GLU A 51 18.77 -19.26 10.80
N ARG A 52 18.48 -17.96 10.59
CA ARG A 52 17.15 -17.51 10.19
C ARG A 52 16.70 -18.11 8.86
N TRP A 53 17.60 -18.27 7.88
CA TRP A 53 17.29 -18.90 6.60
C TRP A 53 16.95 -20.39 6.77
N ARG A 54 17.73 -21.09 7.60
CA ARG A 54 17.53 -22.50 7.93
C ARG A 54 16.20 -22.71 8.65
N SER A 55 15.76 -21.78 9.49
CA SER A 55 14.46 -21.86 10.16
C SER A 55 13.24 -21.57 9.26
N LEU A 56 13.44 -21.15 8.01
CA LEU A 56 12.33 -20.93 7.07
C LEU A 56 11.81 -22.25 6.50
N THR A 57 10.49 -22.35 6.39
CA THR A 57 9.79 -23.38 5.59
C THR A 57 10.15 -23.26 4.10
N PRO A 58 9.99 -24.34 3.30
CA PRO A 58 10.22 -24.29 1.86
C PRO A 58 9.47 -23.15 1.16
N GLU A 59 8.21 -22.91 1.52
CA GLU A 59 7.37 -21.86 0.95
C GLU A 59 7.88 -20.46 1.31
N GLN A 60 8.34 -20.28 2.56
CA GLN A 60 8.95 -19.02 2.99
C GLN A 60 10.28 -18.76 2.26
N ARG A 61 11.11 -19.79 2.07
CA ARG A 61 12.36 -19.67 1.28
C ARG A 61 12.05 -19.28 -0.16
N ALA A 62 11.06 -19.93 -0.78
CA ALA A 62 10.64 -19.61 -2.15
C ALA A 62 10.22 -18.13 -2.28
N ARG A 63 9.41 -17.61 -1.35
CA ARG A 63 9.01 -16.19 -1.33
C ARG A 63 10.20 -15.25 -1.16
N VAL A 64 11.17 -15.58 -0.31
CA VAL A 64 12.37 -14.74 -0.15
C VAL A 64 13.18 -14.72 -1.44
N LEU A 65 13.34 -15.85 -2.13
CA LEU A 65 14.04 -15.91 -3.42
C LEU A 65 13.30 -15.12 -4.52
N GLU A 66 11.98 -15.21 -4.55
CA GLU A 66 11.15 -14.42 -5.48
C GLU A 66 11.30 -12.92 -5.25
N ASN A 67 11.15 -12.46 -4.00
CA ASN A 67 11.36 -11.07 -3.63
C ASN A 67 12.77 -10.58 -4.00
N TYR A 68 13.77 -11.45 -3.83
CA TYR A 68 15.15 -11.15 -4.20
C TYR A 68 15.34 -11.02 -5.71
N ARG A 69 14.74 -11.90 -6.51
CA ARG A 69 14.75 -11.78 -7.99
C ARG A 69 14.13 -10.46 -8.43
N HIS A 70 13.00 -10.09 -7.87
CA HIS A 70 12.36 -8.80 -8.15
C HIS A 70 13.27 -7.62 -7.75
N TRP A 71 13.86 -7.66 -6.55
CA TRP A 71 14.80 -6.65 -6.10
C TRP A 71 16.01 -6.47 -7.04
N LYS A 72 16.53 -7.57 -7.60
CA LYS A 72 17.60 -7.53 -8.60
C LYS A 72 17.18 -6.86 -9.91
N GLN A 73 15.91 -6.91 -10.27
CA GLN A 73 15.40 -6.28 -11.49
C GLN A 73 15.18 -4.76 -11.32
N LEU A 74 15.06 -4.28 -10.09
CA LEU A 74 14.94 -2.84 -9.82
C LEU A 74 16.18 -2.07 -10.26
N SER A 75 15.96 -0.93 -10.89
CA SER A 75 16.97 0.08 -11.21
C SER A 75 17.62 0.65 -9.93
N PRO A 76 18.80 1.28 -10.03
CA PRO A 76 19.44 1.94 -8.89
C PRO A 76 18.53 2.98 -8.20
N GLN A 77 17.74 3.71 -8.99
CA GLN A 77 16.82 4.73 -8.49
C GLN A 77 15.65 4.11 -7.74
N GLU A 78 15.02 3.05 -8.27
CA GLU A 78 13.95 2.32 -7.59
C GLU A 78 14.43 1.67 -6.29
N ARG A 79 15.63 1.08 -6.29
CA ARG A 79 16.24 0.55 -5.06
C ARG A 79 16.45 1.66 -4.03
N GLN A 80 16.88 2.85 -4.46
CA GLN A 80 17.05 3.99 -3.57
C GLN A 80 15.72 4.47 -2.99
N ALA A 81 14.68 4.60 -3.81
CA ALA A 81 13.33 4.94 -3.34
C ALA A 81 12.81 3.91 -2.34
N ALA A 82 12.96 2.61 -2.61
CA ALA A 82 12.56 1.55 -1.70
C ALA A 82 13.29 1.62 -0.35
N ARG A 83 14.59 1.92 -0.35
CA ARG A 83 15.38 2.13 0.88
C ARG A 83 14.85 3.31 1.70
N GLN A 84 14.57 4.43 1.04
CA GLN A 84 14.04 5.62 1.70
C GLN A 84 12.65 5.38 2.27
N ASN A 85 11.75 4.76 1.50
CA ASN A 85 10.41 4.39 1.96
C ASN A 85 10.47 3.48 3.18
N PHE A 86 11.38 2.51 3.16
CA PHE A 86 11.59 1.62 4.30
C PHE A 86 12.13 2.36 5.54
N GLN A 87 13.06 3.30 5.36
CA GLN A 87 13.56 4.13 6.47
C GLN A 87 12.43 4.96 7.10
N ARG A 88 11.59 5.61 6.27
CA ARG A 88 10.41 6.35 6.74
C ARG A 88 9.46 5.43 7.50
N PHE A 89 9.13 4.26 6.94
CA PHE A 89 8.26 3.27 7.60
C PHE A 89 8.79 2.85 8.97
N ARG A 90 10.10 2.65 9.12
CA ARG A 90 10.71 2.29 10.42
C ARG A 90 10.63 3.39 11.48
N GLN A 91 10.58 4.64 11.05
CA GLN A 91 10.50 5.81 11.92
C GLN A 91 9.06 6.10 12.37
N LEU A 92 8.06 5.49 11.74
CA LEU A 92 6.66 5.65 12.12
C LEU A 92 6.40 5.09 13.53
N PRO A 93 5.51 5.73 14.32
CA PRO A 93 5.02 5.19 15.58
C PRO A 93 4.49 3.74 15.43
N PRO A 94 4.64 2.88 16.46
CA PRO A 94 4.22 1.47 16.38
C PRO A 94 2.78 1.28 15.92
N GLN A 95 1.87 2.15 16.35
CA GLN A 95 0.45 2.13 15.99
C GLN A 95 0.24 2.40 14.50
N GLU A 96 0.91 3.40 13.95
CA GLU A 96 0.84 3.72 12.52
C GLU A 96 1.43 2.61 11.66
N ARG A 97 2.56 2.03 12.09
CA ARG A 97 3.14 0.85 11.44
C ARG A 97 2.17 -0.32 11.45
N GLY A 98 1.49 -0.55 12.57
CA GLY A 98 0.46 -1.59 12.71
C GLY A 98 -0.66 -1.41 11.69
N ARG A 99 -1.20 -0.19 11.57
CA ARG A 99 -2.25 0.14 10.59
C ARG A 99 -1.81 -0.13 9.15
N ILE A 100 -0.62 0.34 8.76
CA ILE A 100 -0.09 0.11 7.40
C ILE A 100 0.09 -1.39 7.11
N LEU A 101 0.57 -2.17 8.07
CA LEU A 101 0.74 -3.62 7.90
C LEU A 101 -0.61 -4.34 7.78
N GLU A 102 -1.62 -3.88 8.51
CA GLU A 102 -2.99 -4.40 8.40
C GLU A 102 -3.60 -4.05 7.04
N ASP A 103 -3.46 -2.80 6.60
CA ASP A 103 -3.89 -2.34 5.26
C ASP A 103 -3.23 -3.17 4.16
N PHE A 104 -1.93 -3.41 4.27
CA PHE A 104 -1.20 -4.24 3.32
C PHE A 104 -1.69 -5.69 3.32
N ARG A 105 -2.02 -6.25 4.49
CA ARG A 105 -2.61 -7.59 4.59
C ARG A 105 -3.97 -7.64 3.90
N ARG A 106 -4.86 -6.69 4.20
CA ARG A 106 -6.17 -6.56 3.56
C ARG A 106 -6.03 -6.46 2.04
N TRP A 107 -5.11 -5.62 1.56
CA TRP A 107 -4.81 -5.50 0.14
C TRP A 107 -4.37 -6.82 -0.49
N LYS A 108 -3.45 -7.54 0.14
CA LYS A 108 -2.96 -8.84 -0.34
C LYS A 108 -4.08 -9.88 -0.45
N ASP A 109 -5.03 -9.82 0.48
CA ASP A 109 -6.14 -10.78 0.56
C ASP A 109 -7.30 -10.42 -0.40
N LEU A 110 -7.24 -9.27 -1.08
CA LEU A 110 -8.20 -8.93 -2.13
C LEU A 110 -8.10 -9.90 -3.33
N PRO A 111 -9.26 -10.30 -3.90
CA PRO A 111 -9.29 -11.00 -5.18
C PRO A 111 -8.49 -10.26 -6.25
N GLY A 112 -7.85 -10.99 -7.16
CA GLY A 112 -6.99 -10.41 -8.21
C GLY A 112 -7.72 -9.37 -9.06
N SER A 113 -8.98 -9.64 -9.44
CA SER A 113 -9.83 -8.71 -10.18
C SER A 113 -10.07 -7.40 -9.42
N ARG A 114 -10.32 -7.48 -8.10
CA ARG A 114 -10.51 -6.29 -7.27
C ARG A 114 -9.23 -5.48 -7.13
N ARG A 115 -8.07 -6.12 -6.99
CA ARG A 115 -6.78 -5.42 -6.98
C ARG A 115 -6.52 -4.68 -8.30
N GLN A 116 -6.78 -5.34 -9.43
CA GLN A 116 -6.62 -4.73 -10.75
C GLN A 116 -7.55 -3.52 -10.95
N GLU A 117 -8.80 -3.61 -10.52
CA GLU A 117 -9.74 -2.50 -10.61
C GLU A 117 -9.27 -1.30 -9.78
N LEU A 118 -8.84 -1.54 -8.53
CA LEU A 118 -8.33 -0.48 -7.65
C LEU A 118 -7.04 0.14 -8.18
N GLN A 119 -6.13 -0.68 -8.72
CA GLN A 119 -4.91 -0.18 -9.36
C GLN A 119 -5.26 0.69 -10.57
N GLY A 120 -6.17 0.26 -11.43
CA GLY A 120 -6.63 1.07 -12.57
C GLY A 120 -7.31 2.37 -12.14
N ALA A 121 -8.09 2.35 -11.05
CA ALA A 121 -8.69 3.56 -10.48
C ALA A 121 -7.62 4.54 -9.96
N TYR A 122 -6.60 4.01 -9.28
CA TYR A 122 -5.47 4.81 -8.80
C TYR A 122 -4.67 5.42 -9.96
N GLU A 123 -4.38 4.65 -11.01
CA GLU A 123 -3.69 5.15 -12.20
C GLU A 123 -4.49 6.26 -12.90
N ARG A 124 -5.81 6.10 -13.02
CA ARG A 124 -6.69 7.17 -13.55
C ARG A 124 -6.63 8.41 -12.67
N PHE A 125 -6.64 8.25 -11.35
CA PHE A 125 -6.54 9.36 -10.41
C PHE A 125 -5.21 10.11 -10.55
N GLN A 126 -4.08 9.40 -10.63
CA GLN A 126 -2.74 9.98 -10.79
C GLN A 126 -2.58 10.77 -12.09
N ARG A 127 -3.32 10.41 -13.15
CA ARG A 127 -3.33 11.11 -14.43
C ARG A 127 -4.20 12.37 -14.44
N LEU A 128 -4.99 12.63 -13.40
CA LEU A 128 -5.79 13.85 -13.32
C LEU A 128 -4.90 15.08 -13.08
N PRO A 129 -5.29 16.27 -13.56
CA PRO A 129 -4.66 17.53 -13.16
C PRO A 129 -4.64 17.69 -11.63
N PRO A 130 -3.61 18.29 -11.04
CA PRO A 130 -3.46 18.43 -9.59
C PRO A 130 -4.71 19.01 -8.90
N GLU A 131 -5.34 20.02 -9.49
CA GLU A 131 -6.53 20.67 -8.93
C GLU A 131 -7.75 19.74 -8.93
N ARG A 132 -7.81 18.78 -9.86
CA ARG A 132 -8.84 17.74 -9.83
C ARG A 132 -8.53 16.69 -8.76
N GLN A 133 -7.27 16.32 -8.59
CA GLN A 133 -6.86 15.40 -7.52
C GLN A 133 -7.20 15.99 -6.15
N GLU A 134 -6.84 17.25 -5.91
CA GLU A 134 -7.12 17.96 -4.66
C GLU A 134 -8.61 18.03 -4.35
N ARG A 135 -9.44 18.39 -5.33
CA ARG A 135 -10.90 18.42 -5.13
C ARG A 135 -11.50 17.06 -4.76
N ILE A 136 -10.97 15.98 -5.33
CA ILE A 136 -11.41 14.61 -4.98
C ILE A 136 -10.98 14.30 -3.54
N MET A 137 -9.73 14.59 -3.18
CA MET A 137 -9.20 14.35 -1.85
C MET A 137 -9.90 15.20 -0.78
N GLU A 138 -10.25 16.44 -1.09
CA GLU A 138 -11.02 17.31 -0.21
C GLU A 138 -12.41 16.73 0.06
N ARG A 139 -13.14 16.32 -0.97
CA ARG A 139 -14.45 15.66 -0.82
C ARG A 139 -14.35 14.38 -0.01
N PHE A 140 -13.30 13.60 -0.23
CA PHE A 140 -13.03 12.39 0.55
C PHE A 140 -12.80 12.71 2.04
N ARG A 141 -11.97 13.72 2.34
CA ARG A 141 -11.75 14.19 3.73
C ARG A 141 -13.05 14.68 4.37
N GLN A 142 -13.87 15.45 3.65
CA GLN A 142 -15.18 15.89 4.14
C GLN A 142 -16.08 14.69 4.45
N PHE A 143 -16.15 13.71 3.56
CA PHE A 143 -16.91 12.48 3.80
C PHE A 143 -16.40 11.70 5.02
N GLN A 144 -15.08 11.60 5.20
CA GLN A 144 -14.48 10.97 6.38
C GLN A 144 -14.68 11.74 7.68
N ALA A 145 -14.99 13.04 7.62
CA ALA A 145 -15.30 13.86 8.79
C ALA A 145 -16.78 13.80 9.19
N MET A 146 -17.67 13.39 8.29
CA MET A 146 -19.11 13.25 8.57
C MET A 146 -19.38 12.25 9.70
N SER A 147 -20.48 12.46 10.44
CA SER A 147 -20.98 11.46 11.39
C SER A 147 -21.43 10.17 10.69
N PRO A 148 -21.52 9.02 11.39
CA PRO A 148 -21.95 7.76 10.79
C PRO A 148 -23.29 7.85 10.05
N GLY A 149 -24.31 8.48 10.67
CA GLY A 149 -25.64 8.63 10.06
C GLY A 149 -25.65 9.53 8.82
N GLU A 150 -24.79 10.55 8.78
CA GLU A 150 -24.64 11.39 7.58
C GLU A 150 -23.96 10.63 6.44
N ARG A 151 -22.90 9.86 6.74
CA ARG A 151 -22.25 9.01 5.73
C ARG A 151 -23.22 8.00 5.15
N GLU A 152 -23.99 7.33 5.99
CA GLU A 152 -25.01 6.39 5.53
C GLU A 152 -26.02 7.05 4.60
N ARG A 153 -26.47 8.27 4.92
CA ARG A 153 -27.38 9.02 4.03
C ARG A 153 -26.74 9.31 2.69
N VAL A 154 -25.46 9.70 2.66
CA VAL A 154 -24.71 9.91 1.41
C VAL A 154 -24.60 8.61 0.61
N ILE A 155 -24.24 7.50 1.27
CA ILE A 155 -24.13 6.18 0.64
C ILE A 155 -25.47 5.76 0.04
N ARG A 156 -26.57 5.80 0.81
CA ARG A 156 -27.91 5.45 0.32
C ARG A 156 -28.36 6.32 -0.86
N ASN A 157 -28.04 7.62 -0.82
CA ASN A 157 -28.34 8.52 -1.93
C ASN A 157 -27.54 8.15 -3.20
N TRP A 158 -26.27 7.79 -3.03
CA TRP A 158 -25.42 7.33 -4.13
C TRP A 158 -25.89 6.00 -4.72
N GLU A 159 -26.26 5.03 -3.88
CA GLU A 159 -26.81 3.74 -4.32
C GLU A 159 -28.08 3.93 -5.14
N ARG A 160 -29.01 4.76 -4.65
CA ARG A 160 -30.22 5.11 -5.39
C ARG A 160 -29.89 5.75 -6.74
N TRP A 161 -28.92 6.66 -6.79
CA TRP A 161 -28.49 7.31 -8.01
C TRP A 161 -27.91 6.32 -9.04
N GLN A 162 -27.14 5.33 -8.59
CA GLN A 162 -26.58 4.30 -9.48
C GLN A 162 -27.68 3.46 -10.15
N GLN A 163 -28.80 3.23 -9.47
CA GLN A 163 -29.93 2.45 -9.97
C GLN A 163 -30.89 3.24 -10.89
N MET A 164 -30.81 4.57 -10.89
CA MET A 164 -31.69 5.41 -11.72
C MET A 164 -31.38 5.32 -13.22
N THR A 165 -32.43 5.38 -14.05
CA THR A 165 -32.29 5.54 -15.51
C THR A 165 -31.76 6.95 -15.86
N PRO A 166 -31.23 7.15 -17.08
CA PRO A 166 -30.82 8.48 -17.54
C PRO A 166 -31.92 9.55 -17.39
N GLU A 167 -33.17 9.20 -17.71
CA GLU A 167 -34.33 10.11 -17.63
C GLU A 167 -34.67 10.44 -16.17
N GLU A 168 -34.60 9.45 -15.27
CA GLU A 168 -34.82 9.67 -13.84
C GLU A 168 -33.76 10.59 -13.24
N ARG A 169 -32.49 10.40 -13.62
CA ARG A 169 -31.38 11.28 -13.22
C ARG A 169 -31.58 12.70 -13.74
N GLN A 170 -32.06 12.86 -14.96
CA GLN A 170 -32.36 14.17 -15.54
C GLN A 170 -33.46 14.88 -14.75
N ARG A 171 -34.59 14.20 -14.49
CA ARG A 171 -35.68 14.73 -13.65
C ARG A 171 -35.21 15.07 -12.24
N ALA A 172 -34.31 14.28 -11.65
CA ALA A 172 -33.75 14.56 -10.34
C ALA A 172 -32.88 15.84 -10.34
N ARG A 173 -32.06 16.04 -11.38
CA ARG A 173 -31.26 17.27 -11.55
C ARG A 173 -32.12 18.50 -11.75
N GLU A 174 -33.17 18.39 -12.57
CA GLU A 174 -34.12 19.49 -12.80
C GLU A 174 -34.84 19.89 -11.53
N ARG A 175 -35.33 18.92 -10.74
CA ARG A 175 -35.91 19.19 -9.42
C ARG A 175 -34.93 19.89 -8.48
N LEU A 176 -33.68 19.47 -8.46
CA LEU A 176 -32.64 20.10 -7.63
C LEU A 176 -32.35 21.54 -8.09
N ARG A 177 -32.30 21.77 -9.40
CA ARG A 177 -32.12 23.10 -10.01
C ARG A 177 -33.28 24.02 -9.66
N GLN A 178 -34.53 23.56 -9.83
CA GLN A 178 -35.72 24.32 -9.48
C GLN A 178 -35.78 24.67 -7.99
N ARG A 179 -35.38 23.75 -7.10
CA ARG A 179 -35.27 24.04 -5.65
C ARG A 179 -34.20 25.08 -5.32
N ARG A 180 -33.11 25.11 -6.10
CA ARG A 180 -32.03 26.09 -5.90
C ARG A 180 -32.40 27.48 -6.45
N ASP A 181 -33.10 27.49 -7.58
CA ASP A 181 -33.38 28.69 -8.38
C ASP A 181 -34.82 29.22 -8.20
N GLY A 182 -35.67 28.53 -7.43
CA GLY A 182 -37.05 28.92 -7.11
C GLY A 182 -37.14 29.99 -6.01
N PRO A 183 -38.33 30.57 -5.75
CA PRO A 183 -38.53 31.56 -4.70
C PRO A 183 -38.02 31.01 -3.38
N ARG A 184 -37.15 31.77 -2.71
CA ARG A 184 -36.75 31.47 -1.35
C ARG A 184 -37.96 31.82 -0.49
N ASP A 185 -38.71 30.82 -0.06
CA ASP A 185 -39.64 31.00 1.05
C ASP A 185 -38.77 31.35 2.28
N ASP A 186 -38.77 32.63 2.62
CA ASP A 186 -37.95 33.25 3.66
C ASP A 186 -38.55 32.97 5.04
N ASP A 187 -38.58 31.70 5.46
CA ASP A 187 -39.07 31.31 6.79
C ASP A 187 -38.38 30.05 7.33
N GLY A 188 -37.04 30.09 7.45
CA GLY A 188 -36.32 29.06 8.20
C GLY A 188 -34.80 29.21 8.19
N PRO A 189 -34.12 29.16 9.37
CA PRO A 189 -32.67 29.19 9.41
C PRO A 189 -32.11 27.96 8.68
N ARG A 190 -31.16 28.20 7.76
CA ARG A 190 -30.34 27.13 7.21
C ARG A 190 -29.62 26.44 8.38
N PRO A 191 -29.62 25.10 8.50
CA PRO A 191 -28.60 24.44 9.29
C PRO A 191 -27.28 24.78 8.59
N GLY A 192 -26.57 25.76 9.14
CA GLY A 192 -25.22 26.06 8.73
C GLY A 192 -24.36 24.81 8.88
N PRO A 193 -23.25 24.69 8.14
CA PRO A 193 -22.27 23.66 8.45
C PRO A 193 -21.87 23.88 9.91
N GLY A 194 -22.23 22.93 10.77
CA GLY A 194 -21.79 22.92 12.16
C GLY A 194 -20.27 23.09 12.18
N ARG A 195 -19.82 24.10 12.92
CA ARG A 195 -18.41 24.34 13.19
C ARG A 195 -17.79 23.18 13.96
#